data_AF-A0A956ZVM0-F1
#
_entry.id   AF-A0A956ZVM0-F1
#
_cell.length_a   1.000
_cell.length_b   1.000
_cell.length_c   1.000
_cell.angle_alpha   90.00
_cell.angle_beta   90.00
_cell.angle_gamma   90.00
#
_symmetry.space_group_name_H-M   'P 1'
#
loop_
_entity.id
_entity.type
_entity.pdbx_description
1 polymer ?
#
loop_
_entity_poly.entity_id
_entity_poly.type
_entity_poly.pdbx_seq_one_letter_code
_entity_poly.pdbx_strand_id
1 'polypeptide(L)'
;MKKPGLYILLLGFLAACSSPTDVVQGVINQAKADAIATAITTDSTEVIDSMTLVNLRPAELKSAALLGCVAVSGDITDFDLDLVPAAALFTFNCTAVGRYGVQASLTGQLGVTDPSTDLSVNGFDSSLNNLNLAVIGMQDTAYTELRNGTRTVRYQGSSLNYAQDLDITRTFMLLGVAASAQISNKLTYALSANGGETLSFISPLPDSSVTVTGQFDWQSGEDKLVFNVTTPQALQYDSSCETMPLFSSGELRASLVSAGGNGYIRIVYNGCGEVPTIRFITTS
;
A
#
# COMPACT_ATOMS: atom_id res chain seq x y z
N MET A 1 -9.17 17.26 -6.28
CA MET A 1 -8.57 16.60 -5.10
C MET A 1 -7.27 17.28 -4.76
N LYS A 2 -7.23 18.06 -3.67
CA LYS A 2 -5.94 18.45 -3.06
C LYS A 2 -5.48 17.21 -2.29
N LYS A 3 -4.41 16.53 -2.73
CA LYS A 3 -3.76 15.48 -1.94
C LYS A 3 -2.60 16.14 -1.17
N PRO A 4 -2.81 16.65 0.07
CA PRO A 4 -1.73 17.15 0.91
C PRO A 4 -0.64 16.08 1.16
N GLY A 5 -0.97 14.79 0.99
CA GLY A 5 -0.04 13.67 1.11
C GLY A 5 1.16 13.72 0.17
N LEU A 6 1.03 14.20 -1.08
CA LEU A 6 2.15 14.14 -2.05
C LEU A 6 3.33 15.05 -1.66
N TYR A 7 3.03 16.24 -1.10
CA TYR A 7 4.07 17.18 -0.64
C TYR A 7 4.77 16.72 0.64
N ILE A 8 4.03 16.07 1.55
CA ILE A 8 4.59 15.50 2.79
C ILE A 8 5.44 14.26 2.47
N LEU A 9 4.95 13.38 1.58
CA LEU A 9 5.71 12.27 1.01
C LEU A 9 7.01 12.75 0.38
N LEU A 10 6.96 13.80 -0.43
CA LEU A 10 8.11 14.34 -1.17
C LEU A 10 9.23 14.84 -0.23
N LEU A 11 8.89 15.63 0.79
CA LEU A 11 9.89 16.20 1.72
C LEU A 11 10.54 15.13 2.61
N GLY A 12 9.76 14.17 3.12
CA GLY A 12 10.29 13.06 3.91
C GLY A 12 11.16 12.12 3.07
N PHE A 13 10.71 11.79 1.86
CA PHE A 13 11.42 10.85 0.98
C PHE A 13 12.76 11.40 0.49
N LEU A 14 12.80 12.68 0.10
CA LEU A 14 14.05 13.32 -0.32
C LEU A 14 15.07 13.34 0.82
N ALA A 15 14.66 13.69 2.05
CA ALA A 15 15.58 13.69 3.19
C ALA A 15 16.21 12.31 3.46
N ALA A 16 15.46 11.23 3.29
CA ALA A 16 16.00 9.87 3.48
C ALA A 16 16.91 9.39 2.36
N CYS A 17 16.72 9.89 1.13
CA CYS A 17 17.56 9.55 -0.02
C CYS A 17 18.74 10.49 -0.22
N SER A 18 18.69 11.71 0.32
CA SER A 18 19.71 12.75 0.17
C SER A 18 20.71 12.84 1.32
N SER A 19 20.59 11.98 2.34
CA SER A 19 21.47 12.04 3.52
C SER A 19 22.82 11.37 3.23
N PRO A 20 23.96 12.09 3.27
CA PRO A 20 25.26 11.47 3.43
C PRO A 20 25.43 11.00 4.89
N THR A 21 25.84 9.74 5.08
CA THR A 21 26.66 9.20 6.18
C THR A 21 26.37 9.46 7.67
N ASP A 22 25.33 10.20 8.08
CA ASP A 22 25.10 10.42 9.51
C ASP A 22 24.22 9.33 10.14
N VAL A 23 24.82 8.15 10.22
CA VAL A 23 24.54 7.14 11.24
C VAL A 23 24.85 7.79 12.60
N VAL A 24 23.81 8.20 13.34
CA VAL A 24 23.98 8.50 14.76
C VAL A 24 24.33 7.16 15.40
N GLN A 25 25.61 6.97 15.73
CA GLN A 25 26.21 5.75 16.28
C GLN A 25 25.29 4.52 16.25
N GLY A 26 25.24 3.92 15.07
CA GLY A 26 24.69 2.61 14.81
C GLY A 26 23.17 2.47 14.67
N VAL A 27 22.40 3.57 14.69
CA VAL A 27 20.95 3.50 14.50
C VAL A 27 20.45 4.59 13.54
N ILE A 28 19.32 4.34 12.85
CA ILE A 28 18.73 5.30 11.89
C ILE A 28 18.36 6.63 12.58
N ASN A 29 18.55 7.75 11.88
CA ASN A 29 18.11 9.06 12.36
C ASN A 29 16.59 9.28 12.16
N GLN A 30 16.04 10.32 12.78
CA GLN A 30 14.60 10.59 12.74
C GLN A 30 14.09 10.88 11.31
N ALA A 31 14.84 11.59 10.47
CA ALA A 31 14.42 11.89 9.10
C ALA A 31 14.25 10.62 8.25
N LYS A 32 15.19 9.67 8.39
CA LYS A 32 15.09 8.35 7.75
C LYS A 32 13.93 7.53 8.33
N ALA A 33 13.72 7.59 9.65
CA ALA A 33 12.56 6.95 10.29
C ALA A 33 11.23 7.51 9.78
N ASP A 34 11.14 8.83 9.57
CA ASP A 34 9.94 9.50 9.04
C ASP A 34 9.63 9.05 7.61
N ALA A 35 10.63 8.91 6.74
CA ALA A 35 10.43 8.44 5.37
C ALA A 35 9.97 6.97 5.33
N ILE A 36 10.59 6.10 6.12
CA ILE A 36 10.22 4.69 6.21
C ILE A 36 8.81 4.55 6.79
N ALA A 37 8.48 5.28 7.85
CA ALA A 37 7.13 5.31 8.40
C ALA A 37 6.10 5.84 7.40
N THR A 38 6.46 6.85 6.61
CA THR A 38 5.58 7.38 5.55
C THR A 38 5.30 6.31 4.49
N ALA A 39 6.30 5.52 4.12
CA ALA A 39 6.10 4.39 3.22
C ALA A 39 5.18 3.32 3.82
N ILE A 40 5.43 2.91 5.07
CA ILE A 40 4.60 1.91 5.78
C ILE A 40 3.14 2.38 5.92
N THR A 41 2.92 3.65 6.27
CA THR A 41 1.58 4.23 6.46
C THR A 41 0.83 4.40 5.14
N THR A 42 1.52 4.82 4.07
CA THR A 42 0.95 4.90 2.73
C THR A 42 0.51 3.52 2.26
N ASP A 43 1.40 2.53 2.35
CA ASP A 43 1.11 1.15 1.93
C ASP A 43 -0.05 0.56 2.74
N SER A 44 -0.06 0.76 4.05
CA SER A 44 -1.13 0.26 4.94
C SER A 44 -2.49 0.84 4.60
N THR A 45 -2.52 2.07 4.10
CA THR A 45 -3.76 2.73 3.70
C THR A 45 -4.27 2.18 2.37
N GLU A 46 -3.39 1.99 1.38
CA GLU A 46 -3.77 1.40 0.09
C GLU A 46 -4.19 -0.07 0.19
N VAL A 47 -3.65 -0.79 1.18
CA VAL A 47 -4.05 -2.18 1.45
C VAL A 47 -5.55 -2.26 1.72
N ILE A 48 -6.11 -1.33 2.49
CA ILE A 48 -7.55 -1.27 2.80
C ILE A 48 -8.39 -1.19 1.51
N ASP A 49 -8.01 -0.30 0.59
CA ASP A 49 -8.70 -0.18 -0.71
C ASP A 49 -8.60 -1.47 -1.54
N SER A 50 -7.46 -2.16 -1.45
CA SER A 50 -7.20 -3.39 -2.20
C SER A 50 -7.82 -4.66 -1.62
N MET A 51 -8.40 -4.60 -0.42
CA MET A 51 -9.10 -5.73 0.17
C MET A 51 -10.43 -6.02 -0.54
N THR A 52 -11.02 -5.02 -1.20
CA THR A 52 -12.32 -5.18 -1.87
C THR A 52 -12.19 -5.18 -3.39
N LEU A 53 -13.15 -5.79 -4.08
CA LEU A 53 -13.32 -5.76 -5.54
C LEU A 53 -14.53 -4.91 -5.95
N VAL A 54 -14.95 -3.94 -5.13
CA VAL A 54 -16.14 -3.10 -5.39
C VAL A 54 -16.10 -2.46 -6.79
N ASN A 55 -14.91 -2.22 -7.35
CA ASN A 55 -14.71 -1.60 -8.67
C ASN A 55 -14.33 -2.59 -9.80
N LEU A 56 -14.29 -3.91 -9.53
CA LEU A 56 -13.83 -4.93 -10.47
C LEU A 56 -14.91 -5.96 -10.82
N ARG A 57 -16.19 -5.60 -10.70
CA ARG A 57 -17.29 -6.53 -11.05
C ARG A 57 -17.35 -6.76 -12.56
N PRO A 58 -17.73 -7.95 -13.07
CA PRO A 58 -17.76 -8.24 -14.50
C PRO A 58 -18.47 -7.20 -15.39
N ALA A 59 -19.55 -6.59 -14.90
CA ALA A 59 -20.26 -5.52 -15.61
C ALA A 59 -19.47 -4.19 -15.65
N GLU A 60 -18.75 -3.86 -14.58
CA GLU A 60 -17.88 -2.69 -14.46
C GLU A 60 -16.58 -2.89 -15.24
N LEU A 61 -16.03 -4.11 -15.28
CA LEU A 61 -14.88 -4.48 -16.09
C LEU A 61 -15.13 -4.27 -17.59
N LYS A 62 -16.32 -4.65 -18.06
CA LYS A 62 -16.77 -4.36 -19.43
C LYS A 62 -16.83 -2.86 -19.70
N SER A 63 -17.15 -2.06 -18.68
CA SER A 63 -17.22 -0.59 -18.78
C SER A 63 -15.82 0.06 -18.73
N ALA A 64 -14.89 -0.48 -17.94
CA ALA A 64 -13.50 -0.02 -17.88
C ALA A 64 -12.75 -0.28 -19.20
N ALA A 65 -13.03 -1.41 -19.87
CA ALA A 65 -12.51 -1.68 -21.22
C ALA A 65 -12.96 -0.63 -22.26
N LEU A 66 -14.12 0.02 -22.06
CA LEU A 66 -14.60 1.09 -22.94
C LEU A 66 -13.79 2.39 -22.81
N LEU A 67 -12.98 2.54 -21.76
CA LEU A 67 -12.05 3.68 -21.62
C LEU A 67 -10.83 3.56 -22.55
N GLY A 68 -10.69 2.45 -23.29
CA GLY A 68 -9.67 2.25 -24.33
C GLY A 68 -8.25 2.08 -23.84
N CYS A 69 -7.97 2.32 -22.55
CA CYS A 69 -6.64 2.23 -21.96
C CYS A 69 -6.43 1.00 -21.05
N VAL A 70 -7.48 0.19 -20.84
CA VAL A 70 -7.41 -1.08 -20.12
C VAL A 70 -7.87 -2.19 -21.05
N ALA A 71 -7.01 -3.17 -21.29
CA ALA A 71 -7.37 -4.39 -21.99
C ALA A 71 -7.61 -5.52 -20.99
N VAL A 72 -8.71 -6.27 -21.16
CA VAL A 72 -9.05 -7.42 -20.33
C VAL A 72 -8.87 -8.69 -21.15
N SER A 73 -8.21 -9.69 -20.57
CA SER A 73 -7.98 -11.02 -21.16
C SER A 73 -8.01 -12.11 -20.07
N GLY A 74 -7.77 -13.37 -20.43
CA GLY A 74 -7.84 -14.50 -19.50
C GLY A 74 -9.24 -15.11 -19.38
N ASP A 75 -9.43 -15.93 -18.35
CA ASP A 75 -10.70 -16.55 -18.04
C ASP A 75 -11.52 -15.64 -17.13
N ILE A 76 -12.58 -15.06 -17.69
CA ILE A 76 -13.49 -14.15 -16.98
C ILE A 76 -14.77 -14.85 -16.50
N THR A 77 -14.81 -16.18 -16.56
CA THR A 77 -15.93 -16.94 -16.00
C THR A 77 -15.93 -16.85 -14.49
N ASP A 78 -17.09 -17.03 -13.89
CA ASP A 78 -17.33 -17.04 -12.45
C ASP A 78 -18.06 -18.36 -12.17
N PHE A 79 -17.33 -19.35 -11.63
CA PHE A 79 -17.80 -20.73 -11.55
C PHE A 79 -18.74 -20.97 -10.36
N ASP A 80 -18.50 -20.31 -9.25
CA ASP A 80 -19.25 -20.49 -8.01
C ASP A 80 -20.20 -19.33 -7.69
N LEU A 81 -20.24 -18.32 -8.56
CA LEU A 81 -21.13 -17.16 -8.52
C LEU A 81 -20.79 -16.16 -7.42
N ASP A 82 -19.52 -16.10 -7.01
CA ASP A 82 -19.04 -15.17 -6.01
C ASP A 82 -18.66 -13.79 -6.60
N LEU A 83 -18.65 -13.64 -7.93
CA LEU A 83 -18.27 -12.46 -8.71
C LEU A 83 -16.77 -12.22 -8.86
N VAL A 84 -15.92 -13.18 -8.49
CA VAL A 84 -14.48 -13.22 -8.79
C VAL A 84 -14.29 -13.99 -10.10
N PRO A 85 -13.51 -13.46 -11.06
CA PRO A 85 -13.20 -14.22 -12.26
C PRO A 85 -12.22 -15.36 -11.94
N ALA A 86 -12.40 -16.49 -12.61
CA ALA A 86 -11.54 -17.65 -12.50
C ALA A 86 -10.05 -17.28 -12.70
N ALA A 87 -9.72 -16.50 -13.75
CA ALA A 87 -8.37 -15.98 -13.98
C ALA A 87 -8.36 -14.80 -14.97
N ALA A 88 -8.75 -13.61 -14.53
CA ALA A 88 -8.71 -12.40 -15.35
C ALA A 88 -7.33 -11.71 -15.33
N LEU A 89 -6.95 -11.15 -16.47
CA LEU A 89 -5.75 -10.31 -16.62
C LEU A 89 -6.12 -8.93 -17.18
N PHE A 90 -5.84 -7.90 -16.40
CA PHE A 90 -5.98 -6.49 -16.75
C PHE A 90 -4.63 -5.94 -17.18
N THR A 91 -4.54 -5.44 -18.41
CA THR A 91 -3.35 -4.75 -18.93
C THR A 91 -3.65 -3.27 -19.06
N PHE A 92 -2.88 -2.45 -18.36
CA PHE A 92 -3.01 -1.00 -18.33
C PHE A 92 -2.03 -0.35 -19.31
N ASN A 93 -2.54 0.61 -20.06
CA ASN A 93 -1.77 1.56 -20.84
C ASN A 93 -2.49 2.92 -20.81
N CYS A 94 -2.73 3.41 -19.59
CA CYS A 94 -3.52 4.60 -19.33
C CYS A 94 -2.63 5.83 -19.15
N THR A 95 -3.01 6.91 -19.81
CA THR A 95 -2.40 8.24 -19.66
C THR A 95 -3.49 9.28 -19.52
N ALA A 96 -3.37 10.15 -18.54
CA ALA A 96 -4.27 11.27 -18.32
C ALA A 96 -3.46 12.55 -18.12
N VAL A 97 -3.96 13.65 -18.68
CA VAL A 97 -3.41 14.99 -18.44
C VAL A 97 -4.41 15.75 -17.57
N GLY A 98 -3.99 16.05 -16.35
CA GLY A 98 -4.74 16.83 -15.38
C GLY A 98 -4.65 18.33 -15.60
N ARG A 99 -5.34 19.07 -14.75
CA ARG A 99 -5.27 20.55 -14.72
C ARG A 99 -3.83 20.99 -14.43
N TYR A 100 -3.40 22.08 -15.07
CA TYR A 100 -2.04 22.63 -14.96
C TYR A 100 -0.92 21.76 -15.55
N GLY A 101 -1.26 20.85 -16.48
CA GLY A 101 -0.26 20.08 -17.23
C GLY A 101 0.37 18.92 -16.46
N VAL A 102 -0.14 18.61 -15.25
CA VAL A 102 0.25 17.40 -14.52
C VAL A 102 -0.16 16.17 -15.34
N GLN A 103 0.78 15.29 -15.63
CA GLN A 103 0.52 14.06 -16.36
C GLN A 103 0.53 12.90 -15.38
N ALA A 104 -0.41 11.98 -15.53
CA ALA A 104 -0.43 10.72 -14.78
C ALA A 104 -0.54 9.56 -15.76
N SER A 105 0.21 8.49 -15.52
CA SER A 105 0.10 7.26 -16.29
C SER A 105 0.06 6.04 -15.39
N LEU A 106 -0.73 5.05 -15.80
CA LEU A 106 -0.78 3.72 -15.20
C LEU A 106 -0.50 2.71 -16.30
N THR A 107 0.56 1.92 -16.11
CA THR A 107 1.01 0.90 -17.06
C THR A 107 1.26 -0.42 -16.34
N GLY A 108 1.33 -1.52 -17.07
CA GLY A 108 1.62 -2.84 -16.51
C GLY A 108 0.37 -3.70 -16.38
N GLN A 109 0.41 -4.68 -15.48
CA GLN A 109 -0.61 -5.72 -15.40
C GLN A 109 -1.07 -6.00 -13.97
N LEU A 110 -2.37 -6.30 -13.84
CA LEU A 110 -3.01 -6.85 -12.66
C LEU A 110 -3.68 -8.17 -13.06
N GLY A 111 -3.25 -9.29 -12.49
CA GLY A 111 -3.99 -10.54 -12.54
C GLY A 111 -4.93 -10.65 -11.34
N VAL A 112 -6.11 -11.24 -11.53
CA VAL A 112 -7.05 -11.59 -10.46
C VAL A 112 -7.51 -13.03 -10.70
N THR A 113 -7.46 -13.85 -9.66
CA THR A 113 -7.77 -15.27 -9.71
C THR A 113 -8.66 -15.64 -8.53
N ASP A 114 -9.73 -16.37 -8.82
CA ASP A 114 -10.53 -17.06 -7.83
C ASP A 114 -9.72 -18.25 -7.27
N PRO A 115 -9.48 -18.33 -5.95
CA PRO A 115 -8.74 -19.42 -5.34
C PRO A 115 -9.50 -20.74 -5.31
N SER A 116 -10.80 -20.76 -5.62
CA SER A 116 -11.67 -21.91 -5.44
C SER A 116 -12.69 -22.03 -6.58
N THR A 117 -13.46 -23.11 -6.57
CA THR A 117 -14.73 -23.21 -7.31
C THR A 117 -15.87 -23.53 -6.35
N ASP A 118 -15.64 -23.26 -5.07
CA ASP A 118 -16.53 -23.55 -3.95
C ASP A 118 -16.81 -22.23 -3.25
N LEU A 119 -18.07 -21.79 -3.33
CA LEU A 119 -18.58 -20.54 -2.80
C LEU A 119 -18.33 -20.36 -1.29
N SER A 120 -18.02 -21.44 -0.55
CA SER A 120 -17.64 -21.35 0.87
C SER A 120 -16.23 -20.76 1.08
N VAL A 121 -15.38 -20.76 0.05
CA VAL A 121 -14.06 -20.14 0.06
C VAL A 121 -14.18 -18.76 -0.55
N ASN A 122 -14.37 -17.76 0.31
CA ASN A 122 -14.61 -16.39 -0.13
C ASN A 122 -13.29 -15.60 -0.18
N GLY A 123 -12.89 -15.09 -1.33
CA GLY A 123 -11.68 -14.29 -1.47
C GLY A 123 -11.11 -14.30 -2.89
N PHE A 124 -9.94 -13.71 -3.06
CA PHE A 124 -9.27 -13.65 -4.36
C PHE A 124 -7.75 -13.54 -4.17
N ASP A 125 -7.02 -13.99 -5.18
CA ASP A 125 -5.60 -13.72 -5.34
C ASP A 125 -5.39 -12.68 -6.43
N SER A 126 -4.40 -11.81 -6.25
CA SER A 126 -3.98 -10.88 -7.29
C SER A 126 -2.48 -10.88 -7.49
N SER A 127 -2.06 -10.63 -8.73
CA SER A 127 -0.66 -10.49 -9.10
C SER A 127 -0.44 -9.14 -9.77
N LEU A 128 0.65 -8.47 -9.39
CA LEU A 128 1.08 -7.21 -9.98
C LEU A 128 2.33 -7.51 -10.79
N ASN A 129 2.30 -7.20 -12.08
CA ASN A 129 3.45 -7.40 -12.96
C ASN A 129 3.74 -6.08 -13.69
N ASN A 130 4.88 -5.50 -13.34
CA ASN A 130 5.33 -4.20 -13.80
C ASN A 130 4.25 -3.11 -13.68
N LEU A 131 3.42 -3.18 -12.63
CA LEU A 131 2.35 -2.21 -12.43
C LEU A 131 3.00 -0.90 -11.99
N ASN A 132 3.02 0.08 -12.90
CA ASN A 132 3.75 1.31 -12.76
C ASN A 132 2.81 2.51 -12.80
N LEU A 133 2.74 3.23 -11.68
CA LEU A 133 2.12 4.54 -11.58
C LEU A 133 3.22 5.60 -11.76
N ALA A 134 3.04 6.50 -12.71
CA ALA A 134 3.89 7.68 -12.84
C ALA A 134 3.05 8.96 -12.80
N VAL A 135 3.53 9.97 -12.09
CA VAL A 135 2.95 11.31 -12.04
C VAL A 135 4.08 12.30 -12.32
N ILE A 136 3.94 13.06 -13.40
CA ILE A 136 4.87 14.11 -13.81
C ILE A 136 4.18 15.45 -13.53
N GLY A 137 4.72 16.19 -12.58
CA GLY A 137 4.29 17.53 -12.22
C GLY A 137 4.98 18.62 -13.05
N MET A 138 4.86 19.85 -12.57
CA MET A 138 5.59 21.00 -13.12
C MET A 138 6.98 21.10 -12.50
N GLN A 139 7.87 21.90 -13.09
CA GLN A 139 9.20 22.22 -12.53
C GLN A 139 10.05 20.97 -12.23
N ASP A 140 10.08 20.02 -13.16
CA ASP A 140 10.86 18.78 -13.06
C ASP A 140 10.55 17.98 -11.77
N THR A 141 9.30 18.04 -11.32
CA THR A 141 8.79 17.16 -10.26
C THR A 141 8.21 15.91 -10.87
N ALA A 142 8.62 14.74 -10.37
CA ALA A 142 8.03 13.48 -10.79
C ALA A 142 7.97 12.48 -9.63
N TYR A 143 7.00 11.60 -9.70
CA TYR A 143 6.86 10.45 -8.82
C TYR A 143 6.61 9.22 -9.70
N THR A 144 7.36 8.16 -9.48
CA THR A 144 7.09 6.86 -10.09
C THR A 144 7.10 5.78 -9.04
N GLU A 145 6.20 4.83 -9.19
CA GLU A 145 6.10 3.66 -8.35
C GLU A 145 5.84 2.43 -9.20
N LEU A 146 6.81 1.53 -9.21
CA LEU A 146 6.75 0.24 -9.88
C LEU A 146 6.48 -0.84 -8.83
N ARG A 147 5.46 -1.66 -9.03
CA ARG A 147 5.11 -2.79 -8.16
C ARG A 147 5.16 -4.11 -8.90
N ASN A 148 5.76 -5.10 -8.26
CA ASN A 148 5.75 -6.50 -8.67
C ASN A 148 5.42 -7.38 -7.47
N GLY A 149 4.71 -8.48 -7.68
CA GLY A 149 4.46 -9.48 -6.64
C GLY A 149 3.00 -9.88 -6.55
N THR A 150 2.57 -10.34 -5.37
CA THR A 150 1.23 -10.92 -5.18
C THR A 150 0.54 -10.40 -3.92
N ARG A 151 -0.78 -10.55 -3.93
CA ARG A 151 -1.66 -10.32 -2.78
C ARG A 151 -2.68 -11.43 -2.70
N THR A 152 -3.07 -11.77 -1.49
CA THR A 152 -4.04 -12.81 -1.17
C THR A 152 -5.04 -12.22 -0.20
N VAL A 153 -6.32 -12.29 -0.53
CA VAL A 153 -7.42 -11.84 0.33
C VAL A 153 -8.34 -13.00 0.60
N ARG A 154 -8.65 -13.27 1.87
CA ARG A 154 -9.55 -14.34 2.31
C ARG A 154 -10.52 -13.83 3.35
N TYR A 155 -11.80 -14.04 3.11
CA TYR A 155 -12.90 -13.64 3.98
C TYR A 155 -13.42 -14.83 4.78
N GLN A 156 -13.75 -14.58 6.04
CA GLN A 156 -14.34 -15.58 6.94
C GLN A 156 -15.30 -14.89 7.92
N GLY A 157 -16.57 -14.83 7.54
CA GLY A 157 -17.62 -14.21 8.36
C GLY A 157 -17.32 -12.73 8.63
N SER A 158 -17.06 -12.39 9.89
CA SER A 158 -16.72 -11.03 10.32
C SER A 158 -15.22 -10.74 10.35
N SER A 159 -14.39 -11.59 9.73
CA SER A 159 -12.94 -11.43 9.66
C SER A 159 -12.42 -11.57 8.24
N LEU A 160 -11.30 -10.93 7.93
CA LEU A 160 -10.56 -11.17 6.69
C LEU A 160 -9.07 -11.17 6.95
N ASN A 161 -8.35 -11.96 6.18
CA ASN A 161 -6.90 -11.96 6.12
C ASN A 161 -6.46 -11.46 4.75
N TYR A 162 -5.57 -10.47 4.77
CA TYR A 162 -4.88 -9.97 3.60
C TYR A 162 -3.38 -10.23 3.79
N ALA A 163 -2.73 -10.83 2.81
CA ALA A 163 -1.29 -11.00 2.79
C ALA A 163 -0.73 -10.44 1.49
N GLN A 164 0.46 -9.86 1.55
CA GLN A 164 1.17 -9.43 0.34
C GLN A 164 2.64 -9.81 0.39
N ASP A 165 3.20 -10.04 -0.79
CA ASP A 165 4.64 -10.16 -1.03
C ASP A 165 4.94 -9.31 -2.26
N LEU A 166 5.38 -8.06 -2.01
CA LEU A 166 5.57 -7.05 -3.06
C LEU A 166 6.98 -6.51 -3.05
N ASP A 167 7.55 -6.41 -4.25
CA ASP A 167 8.71 -5.57 -4.55
C ASP A 167 8.21 -4.24 -5.12
N ILE A 168 8.56 -3.14 -4.45
CA ILE A 168 8.13 -1.79 -4.79
C ILE A 168 9.36 -0.91 -5.00
N THR A 169 9.51 -0.36 -6.20
CA THR A 169 10.48 0.71 -6.48
C THR A 169 9.76 2.05 -6.46
N ARG A 170 10.16 2.95 -5.56
CA ARG A 170 9.70 4.34 -5.55
C ARG A 170 10.83 5.24 -6.01
N THR A 171 10.54 6.12 -6.96
CA THR A 171 11.45 7.19 -7.39
C THR A 171 10.73 8.53 -7.31
N PHE A 172 11.37 9.49 -6.66
CA PHE A 172 10.95 10.87 -6.60
C PHE A 172 11.98 11.73 -7.30
N MET A 173 11.51 12.67 -8.12
CA MET A 173 12.31 13.70 -8.73
C MET A 173 11.83 15.06 -8.24
N LEU A 174 12.75 15.90 -7.79
CA LEU A 174 12.49 17.29 -7.44
C LEU A 174 13.60 18.17 -8.02
N LEU A 175 13.21 19.15 -8.82
CA LEU A 175 14.14 20.11 -9.44
C LEU A 175 15.29 19.39 -10.20
N GLY A 176 14.96 18.31 -10.90
CA GLY A 176 15.91 17.51 -11.68
C GLY A 176 16.79 16.55 -10.87
N VAL A 177 16.65 16.50 -9.54
CA VAL A 177 17.37 15.55 -8.69
C VAL A 177 16.47 14.35 -8.38
N ALA A 178 16.95 13.15 -8.73
CA ALA A 178 16.24 11.89 -8.48
C ALA A 178 16.70 11.22 -7.19
N ALA A 179 15.75 10.68 -6.45
CA ALA A 179 15.90 9.90 -5.24
C ALA A 179 15.08 8.62 -5.39
N SER A 180 15.64 7.46 -5.03
CA SER A 180 14.95 6.18 -5.19
C SER A 180 15.11 5.26 -3.99
N ALA A 181 14.07 4.50 -3.69
CA ALA A 181 14.08 3.44 -2.70
C ALA A 181 13.47 2.16 -3.27
N GLN A 182 14.05 1.02 -2.90
CA GLN A 182 13.53 -0.31 -3.14
C GLN A 182 12.94 -0.82 -1.83
N ILE A 183 11.73 -1.35 -1.90
CA ILE A 183 10.97 -1.83 -0.75
C ILE A 183 10.54 -3.26 -1.03
N SER A 184 10.87 -4.19 -0.14
CA SER A 184 10.24 -5.52 -0.13
C SER A 184 9.24 -5.56 1.03
N ASN A 185 7.95 -5.57 0.68
CA ASN A 185 6.84 -5.46 1.61
C ASN A 185 6.12 -6.82 1.72
N LYS A 186 6.39 -7.52 2.83
CA LYS A 186 5.85 -8.85 3.17
C LYS A 186 4.97 -8.79 4.40
N LEU A 187 3.98 -7.90 4.37
CA LEU A 187 3.07 -7.64 5.47
C LEU A 187 1.77 -8.42 5.32
N THR A 188 1.26 -8.88 6.46
CA THR A 188 -0.05 -9.52 6.62
C THR A 188 -0.92 -8.63 7.50
N TYR A 189 -2.16 -8.48 7.09
CA TYR A 189 -3.20 -7.70 7.74
C TYR A 189 -4.34 -8.63 8.11
N ALA A 190 -4.68 -8.71 9.39
CA ALA A 190 -5.87 -9.39 9.87
C ALA A 190 -6.88 -8.34 10.33
N LEU A 191 -8.05 -8.34 9.71
CA LEU A 191 -9.15 -7.43 9.95
C LEU A 191 -10.29 -8.15 10.66
N SER A 192 -10.93 -7.47 11.60
CA SER A 192 -12.14 -7.92 12.28
C SER A 192 -13.18 -6.81 12.30
N ALA A 193 -14.35 -7.04 11.73
CA ALA A 193 -15.45 -6.08 11.70
C ALA A 193 -15.94 -5.76 13.11
N ASN A 194 -16.10 -4.48 13.41
CA ASN A 194 -16.73 -4.04 14.64
C ASN A 194 -18.21 -4.42 14.62
N GLY A 195 -18.76 -4.80 15.77
CA GLY A 195 -20.17 -5.24 15.85
C GLY A 195 -20.49 -6.59 15.22
N GLY A 196 -19.50 -7.30 14.65
CA GLY A 196 -19.69 -8.63 14.06
C GLY A 196 -20.34 -8.61 12.67
N GLU A 197 -20.30 -7.47 11.97
CA GLU A 197 -20.78 -7.37 10.60
C GLU A 197 -20.05 -8.35 9.68
N THR A 198 -20.75 -8.88 8.68
CA THR A 198 -20.15 -9.80 7.72
C THR A 198 -19.32 -9.01 6.72
N LEU A 199 -18.07 -9.42 6.54
CA LEU A 199 -17.16 -8.83 5.57
C LEU A 199 -17.38 -9.49 4.20
N SER A 200 -17.25 -8.70 3.14
CA SER A 200 -17.36 -9.16 1.76
C SER A 200 -16.51 -8.30 0.84
N PHE A 201 -15.96 -8.89 -0.23
CA PHE A 201 -15.20 -8.12 -1.23
C PHE A 201 -16.07 -7.27 -2.15
N ILE A 202 -17.39 -7.49 -2.20
CA ILE A 202 -18.30 -6.70 -3.05
C ILE A 202 -18.94 -5.51 -2.32
N SER A 203 -18.68 -5.36 -1.02
CA SER A 203 -19.19 -4.25 -0.21
C SER A 203 -18.03 -3.43 0.35
N PRO A 204 -18.23 -2.13 0.60
CA PRO A 204 -17.27 -1.35 1.37
C PRO A 204 -16.99 -2.01 2.72
N LEU A 205 -15.75 -1.89 3.21
CA LEU A 205 -15.40 -2.38 4.54
C LEU A 205 -16.12 -1.55 5.61
N PRO A 206 -16.76 -2.18 6.62
CA PRO A 206 -17.28 -1.49 7.78
C PRO A 206 -16.13 -1.11 8.73
N ASP A 207 -16.44 -0.32 9.76
CA ASP A 207 -15.50 -0.03 10.84
C ASP A 207 -14.89 -1.33 11.39
N SER A 208 -13.58 -1.35 11.53
CA SER A 208 -12.86 -2.60 11.78
C SER A 208 -11.62 -2.40 12.63
N SER A 209 -11.29 -3.43 13.40
CA SER A 209 -10.02 -3.54 14.10
C SER A 209 -9.01 -4.28 13.21
N VAL A 210 -7.82 -3.70 13.03
CA VAL A 210 -6.78 -4.21 12.13
C VAL A 210 -5.51 -4.50 12.90
N THR A 211 -4.94 -5.67 12.64
CA THR A 211 -3.59 -6.02 13.09
C THR A 211 -2.70 -6.27 11.89
N VAL A 212 -1.47 -5.75 11.96
CA VAL A 212 -0.45 -5.84 10.92
C VAL A 212 0.79 -6.51 11.50
N THR A 213 1.30 -7.51 10.79
CA THR A 213 2.55 -8.21 11.12
C THR A 213 3.34 -8.56 9.86
N GLY A 214 4.65 -8.76 9.98
CA GLY A 214 5.47 -9.27 8.88
C GLY A 214 6.76 -8.48 8.68
N GLN A 215 7.36 -8.61 7.51
CA GLN A 215 8.64 -8.02 7.20
C GLN A 215 8.50 -6.84 6.24
N PHE A 216 9.23 -5.76 6.50
CA PHE A 216 9.33 -4.60 5.63
C PHE A 216 10.80 -4.27 5.44
N ASP A 217 11.31 -4.46 4.23
CA ASP A 217 12.68 -4.18 3.87
C ASP A 217 12.75 -2.85 3.12
N TRP A 218 13.70 -2.01 3.50
CA TRP A 218 13.96 -0.72 2.86
C TRP A 218 15.39 -0.66 2.38
N GLN A 219 15.59 -0.34 1.11
CA GLN A 219 16.90 -0.09 0.53
C GLN A 219 16.93 1.25 -0.20
N SER A 220 17.90 2.09 0.12
CA SER A 220 18.15 3.38 -0.53
C SER A 220 19.66 3.54 -0.75
N GLY A 221 20.10 3.53 -2.00
CA GLY A 221 21.53 3.44 -2.31
C GLY A 221 22.15 2.16 -1.75
N GLU A 222 23.21 2.31 -0.96
CA GLU A 222 23.90 1.19 -0.28
C GLU A 222 23.25 0.81 1.06
N ASP A 223 22.40 1.67 1.62
CA ASP A 223 21.75 1.42 2.90
C ASP A 223 20.64 0.39 2.73
N LYS A 224 20.74 -0.74 3.45
CA LYS A 224 19.69 -1.76 3.53
C LYS A 224 19.26 -1.96 4.98
N LEU A 225 17.96 -1.87 5.22
CA LEU A 225 17.34 -2.01 6.53
C LEU A 225 16.20 -3.02 6.45
N VAL A 226 16.15 -3.90 7.44
CA VAL A 226 15.13 -4.95 7.55
C VAL A 226 14.34 -4.69 8.81
N PHE A 227 13.03 -4.53 8.67
CA PHE A 227 12.13 -4.26 9.78
C PHE A 227 11.17 -5.43 10.00
N ASN A 228 10.97 -5.80 11.26
CA ASN A 228 9.85 -6.63 11.67
C ASN A 228 8.71 -5.71 12.15
N VAL A 229 7.61 -5.70 11.40
CA VAL A 229 6.43 -4.88 11.70
C VAL A 229 5.47 -5.66 12.59
N THR A 230 4.93 -4.97 13.59
CA THR A 230 3.93 -5.49 14.52
C THR A 230 2.92 -4.39 14.88
N THR A 231 1.79 -4.80 15.43
CA THR A 231 0.72 -3.89 15.88
C THR A 231 0.48 -4.06 17.37
N PRO A 232 1.21 -3.34 18.24
CA PRO A 232 1.00 -3.43 19.69
C PRO A 232 -0.39 -3.00 20.15
N GLN A 233 -1.00 -2.07 19.42
CA GLN A 233 -2.39 -1.64 19.63
C GLN A 233 -3.10 -1.68 18.28
N ALA A 234 -4.14 -2.50 18.17
CA ALA A 234 -4.89 -2.69 16.93
C ALA A 234 -5.34 -1.35 16.32
N LEU A 235 -5.12 -1.20 15.01
CA LEU A 235 -5.54 -0.02 14.28
C LEU A 235 -7.05 -0.02 14.12
N GLN A 236 -7.69 1.11 14.31
CA GLN A 236 -9.14 1.26 14.18
C GLN A 236 -9.43 1.91 12.83
N TYR A 237 -9.83 1.10 11.85
CA TYR A 237 -10.30 1.59 10.56
C TYR A 237 -11.68 2.23 10.72
N ASP A 238 -11.83 3.44 10.18
CA ASP A 238 -13.04 4.23 10.20
C ASP A 238 -13.60 4.34 8.78
N SER A 239 -14.71 3.65 8.52
CA SER A 239 -15.36 3.59 7.22
C SER A 239 -15.99 4.92 6.79
N SER A 240 -16.21 5.85 7.73
CA SER A 240 -16.69 7.20 7.46
C SER A 240 -15.55 8.18 7.12
N CYS A 241 -14.30 7.74 7.25
CA CYS A 241 -13.14 8.58 7.03
C CYS A 241 -12.93 8.88 5.53
N GLU A 242 -13.06 10.14 5.14
CA GLU A 242 -12.87 10.56 3.74
C GLU A 242 -11.44 11.01 3.41
N THR A 243 -10.56 11.11 4.43
CA THR A 243 -9.20 11.66 4.28
C THR A 243 -8.16 10.69 4.82
N MET A 244 -7.12 10.42 4.04
CA MET A 244 -6.02 9.54 4.47
C MET A 244 -5.17 10.18 5.58
N PRO A 245 -4.68 9.39 6.56
CA PRO A 245 -4.90 7.95 6.72
C PRO A 245 -6.29 7.61 7.30
N LEU A 246 -6.83 6.44 6.93
CA LEU A 246 -8.20 5.98 7.29
C LEU A 246 -8.32 5.36 8.69
N PHE A 247 -7.26 5.44 9.50
CA PHE A 247 -7.26 4.89 10.85
C PHE A 247 -7.51 5.99 11.88
N SER A 248 -8.53 5.82 12.71
CA SER A 248 -8.89 6.76 13.78
C SER A 248 -8.00 6.63 15.00
N SER A 249 -7.40 5.46 15.24
CA SER A 249 -6.44 5.23 16.33
C SER A 249 -5.61 3.96 16.13
N GLY A 250 -4.57 3.77 16.94
CA GLY A 250 -3.77 2.54 17.01
C GLY A 250 -2.27 2.80 16.92
N GLU A 251 -1.48 1.73 17.04
CA GLU A 251 -0.02 1.80 17.02
C GLU A 251 0.59 0.70 16.14
N LEU A 252 1.49 1.08 15.24
CA LEU A 252 2.42 0.19 14.56
C LEU A 252 3.83 0.35 15.12
N ARG A 253 4.58 -0.74 15.14
CA ARG A 253 6.02 -0.75 15.40
C ARG A 253 6.76 -1.47 14.30
N ALA A 254 7.76 -0.81 13.73
CA ALA A 254 8.72 -1.42 12.81
C ALA A 254 10.06 -1.57 13.53
N SER A 255 10.33 -2.77 14.04
CA SER A 255 11.53 -3.07 14.83
C SER A 255 12.72 -3.37 13.92
N LEU A 256 13.84 -2.70 14.19
CA LEU A 256 15.11 -2.85 13.51
C LEU A 256 16.12 -3.51 14.45
N VAL A 257 16.74 -4.59 13.97
CA VAL A 257 17.92 -5.19 14.60
C VAL A 257 19.09 -4.94 13.67
N SER A 258 20.10 -4.22 14.16
CA SER A 258 21.28 -3.88 13.35
C SER A 258 22.55 -4.01 14.18
N ALA A 259 23.70 -4.17 13.51
CA ALA A 259 25.01 -4.26 14.17
C ALA A 259 25.36 -3.00 14.98
N GLY A 260 24.74 -1.87 14.67
CA GLY A 260 24.96 -0.61 15.36
C GLY A 260 24.00 -0.34 16.53
N GLY A 261 23.00 -1.19 16.73
CA GLY A 261 22.03 -1.03 17.81
C GLY A 261 20.63 -1.48 17.39
N ASN A 262 19.81 -1.71 18.41
CA ASN A 262 18.43 -2.10 18.25
C ASN A 262 17.52 -0.90 18.49
N GLY A 263 16.39 -0.89 17.81
CA GLY A 263 15.34 0.07 18.08
C GLY A 263 14.12 -0.19 17.22
N TYR A 264 13.17 0.72 17.26
CA TYR A 264 11.98 0.61 16.43
C TYR A 264 11.44 1.98 16.05
N ILE A 265 10.79 2.02 14.90
CA ILE A 265 9.98 3.15 14.49
C ILE A 265 8.59 2.94 15.12
N ARG A 266 8.17 3.88 15.98
CA ARG A 266 6.83 3.93 16.56
C ARG A 266 5.96 4.86 15.73
N ILE A 267 4.83 4.33 15.24
CA ILE A 267 3.85 5.05 14.43
C ILE A 267 2.52 5.02 15.16
N VAL A 268 2.02 6.17 15.60
CA VAL A 268 0.75 6.29 16.33
C VAL A 268 -0.26 7.04 15.47
N TYR A 269 -1.38 6.40 15.18
CA TYR A 269 -2.51 7.04 14.52
C TYR A 269 -3.31 7.81 15.57
N ASN A 270 -3.51 9.11 15.33
CA ASN A 270 -4.09 10.03 16.30
C ASN A 270 -5.54 10.44 15.97
N GLY A 271 -6.03 10.05 14.79
CA GLY A 271 -7.34 10.46 14.27
C GLY A 271 -7.44 10.18 12.77
N CYS A 272 -8.69 10.06 12.29
CA CYS A 272 -8.98 9.96 10.86
C CYS A 272 -8.46 11.21 10.13
N GLY A 273 -7.72 11.02 9.03
CA GLY A 273 -7.15 12.11 8.24
C GLY A 273 -5.99 12.86 8.89
N GLU A 274 -5.60 12.49 10.11
CA GLU A 274 -4.51 13.12 10.85
C GLU A 274 -3.18 12.43 10.55
N VAL A 275 -2.12 13.22 10.36
CA VAL A 275 -0.78 12.67 10.15
C VAL A 275 -0.36 11.88 11.42
N PRO A 276 0.09 10.62 11.28
CA PRO A 276 0.52 9.82 12.43
C PRO A 276 1.72 10.45 13.14
N THR A 277 1.78 10.28 14.47
CA THR A 277 2.97 10.66 15.23
C THR A 277 4.06 9.61 14.99
N ILE A 278 5.21 10.04 14.47
CA ILE A 278 6.35 9.16 14.19
C ILE A 278 7.52 9.48 15.11
N ARG A 279 8.08 8.44 15.73
CA ARG A 279 9.27 8.53 16.58
C ARG A 279 10.15 7.31 16.40
N PHE A 280 11.45 7.53 16.26
CA PHE A 280 12.42 6.46 16.41
C PHE A 280 12.78 6.27 17.88
N ILE A 281 12.74 5.03 18.37
CA ILE A 281 13.05 4.66 19.76
C ILE A 281 14.19 3.66 19.78
N THR A 282 15.30 4.00 20.43
CA THR A 282 16.41 3.08 20.69
C THR A 282 16.06 2.12 21.82
N THR A 283 16.47 0.87 21.71
CA THR A 283 16.38 -0.13 22.77
C THR A 283 17.78 -0.55 23.20
N SER A 284 18.07 -0.42 24.50
CA SER A 284 19.34 -0.82 25.14
C SER A 284 19.53 -2.33 25.17
#